data_AF-A0A959JI13-F1
#
_entry.id   AF-A0A959JI13-F1
#
_cell.length_a   1.000
_cell.length_b   1.000
_cell.length_c   1.000
_cell.angle_alpha   90.00
_cell.angle_beta   90.00
_cell.angle_gamma   90.00
#
_symmetry.space_group_name_H-M   'P 1'
#
loop_
_entity.id
_entity.type
_entity.pdbx_description
1 polymer ?
#
loop_
_entity_poly.entity_id
_entity_poly.type
_entity_poly.pdbx_seq_one_letter_code
_entity_poly.pdbx_strand_id
1 'polypeptide(L)'
;MLSITVNPDHIRASYTILDLPQNCDHQTIAVSAALRDAANTLMVQYEFLGNLVYQRMVPLQTVDLLMGGIIRASWKRLRPYIEEERKIRHLANIAEWFQWLVERLDEYGRTDKSEGAYVAYRDWKP
;
A
#
# COMPACT_ATOMS: atom_id res chain seq x y z
N MET A 1 -19.43 13.83 -12.45
CA MET A 1 -19.52 12.36 -12.31
C MET A 1 -18.25 11.91 -11.61
N LEU A 2 -18.34 11.49 -10.35
CA LEU A 2 -17.19 10.94 -9.61
C LEU A 2 -16.86 9.59 -10.24
N SER A 3 -15.73 9.51 -10.94
CA SER A 3 -15.25 8.26 -11.51
C SER A 3 -14.74 7.37 -10.38
N ILE A 4 -15.37 6.20 -10.18
CA ILE A 4 -14.92 5.17 -9.23
C ILE A 4 -13.80 4.31 -9.87
N THR A 5 -12.90 4.95 -10.63
CA THR A 5 -11.82 4.25 -11.34
C THR A 5 -10.55 4.32 -10.51
N VAL A 6 -9.91 3.18 -10.29
CA VAL A 6 -8.54 3.12 -9.77
C VAL A 6 -7.63 3.86 -10.76
N ASN A 7 -6.80 4.79 -10.25
CA ASN A 7 -5.93 5.61 -11.07
C ASN A 7 -4.96 4.71 -11.89
N PRO A 8 -4.88 4.86 -13.23
CA PRO A 8 -3.93 4.09 -14.06
C PRO A 8 -2.46 4.20 -13.62
N ASP A 9 -2.04 5.35 -13.09
CA ASP A 9 -0.69 5.54 -12.56
C ASP A 9 -0.45 4.68 -11.32
N HIS A 10 -1.45 4.59 -10.43
CA HIS A 10 -1.39 3.70 -9.26
C HIS A 10 -1.26 2.24 -9.69
N ILE A 11 -2.03 1.81 -10.68
CA ILE A 11 -1.98 0.44 -11.20
C ILE A 11 -0.59 0.13 -11.76
N ARG A 12 -0.04 1.00 -12.62
CA ARG A 12 1.30 0.82 -13.18
C ARG A 12 2.36 0.78 -12.08
N ALA A 13 2.34 1.76 -11.17
CA ALA A 13 3.28 1.83 -10.06
C ALA A 13 3.21 0.55 -9.19
N SER A 14 1.99 0.05 -8.95
CA SER A 14 1.78 -1.17 -8.19
C SER A 14 2.44 -2.37 -8.84
N TYR A 15 2.20 -2.63 -10.13
CA TYR A 15 2.85 -3.75 -10.82
C TYR A 15 4.36 -3.62 -10.85
N THR A 16 4.88 -2.43 -11.18
CA THR A 16 6.32 -2.16 -11.18
C THR A 16 6.97 -2.48 -9.84
N ILE A 17 6.35 -2.09 -8.73
CA ILE A 17 6.88 -2.39 -7.40
C ILE A 17 6.69 -3.86 -7.06
N LEU A 18 5.52 -4.46 -7.34
CA LEU A 18 5.24 -5.86 -6.99
C LEU A 18 6.14 -6.88 -7.70
N ASP A 19 6.70 -6.53 -8.86
CA ASP A 19 7.69 -7.35 -9.58
C ASP A 19 9.05 -7.41 -8.89
N LEU A 20 9.34 -6.49 -7.96
CA LEU A 20 10.57 -6.55 -7.17
C LEU A 20 10.54 -7.71 -6.16
N PRO A 21 11.69 -8.34 -5.86
CA PRO A 21 11.81 -9.26 -4.73
C PRO A 21 11.42 -8.58 -3.41
N GLN A 22 10.80 -9.32 -2.50
CA GLN A 22 10.54 -8.81 -1.15
C GLN A 22 11.87 -8.53 -0.43
N ASN A 23 11.91 -7.46 0.35
CA ASN A 23 13.11 -6.97 1.03
C ASN A 23 14.33 -6.80 0.10
N CYS A 24 14.11 -6.39 -1.17
CA CYS A 24 15.20 -6.05 -2.07
C CYS A 24 16.06 -4.93 -1.48
N ASP A 25 17.34 -4.91 -1.86
CA ASP A 25 18.25 -3.86 -1.42
C ASP A 25 17.72 -2.48 -1.84
N HIS A 26 17.75 -1.53 -0.90
CA HIS A 26 17.29 -0.16 -1.09
C HIS A 26 17.92 0.53 -2.31
N GLN A 27 19.18 0.19 -2.63
CA GLN A 27 19.88 0.73 -3.80
C GLN A 27 19.17 0.39 -5.12
N THR A 28 18.47 -0.74 -5.19
CA THR A 28 17.70 -1.14 -6.38
C THR A 28 16.71 -0.07 -6.79
N ILE A 29 15.96 0.46 -5.81
CA ILE A 29 15.01 1.55 -6.03
C ILE A 29 15.78 2.87 -6.15
N ALA A 30 16.76 3.12 -5.27
CA ALA A 30 17.46 4.39 -5.20
C ALA A 30 18.20 4.79 -6.48
N VAL A 31 18.64 3.86 -7.33
CA VAL A 31 19.37 4.19 -8.58
C VAL A 31 18.45 4.32 -9.81
N SER A 32 17.27 3.70 -9.81
CA SER A 32 16.37 3.69 -10.96
C SER A 32 15.28 4.76 -10.85
N ALA A 33 15.29 5.74 -11.77
CA ALA A 33 14.28 6.80 -11.79
C ALA A 33 12.84 6.25 -11.88
N ALA A 34 12.61 5.27 -12.75
CA ALA A 34 11.30 4.64 -12.90
C ALA A 34 10.83 3.93 -11.62
N LEU A 35 11.74 3.28 -10.89
CA LEU A 35 11.38 2.63 -9.61
C LEU A 35 11.14 3.66 -8.51
N ARG A 36 11.92 4.75 -8.45
CA ARG A 36 11.66 5.85 -7.51
C ARG A 36 10.32 6.49 -7.76
N ASP A 37 9.96 6.73 -9.02
CA ASP A 37 8.67 7.33 -9.37
C ASP A 37 7.51 6.42 -8.96
N ALA A 38 7.60 5.12 -9.27
CA ALA A 38 6.61 4.14 -8.83
C ALA A 38 6.51 4.06 -7.29
N ALA A 39 7.64 4.02 -6.59
CA ALA A 39 7.67 4.02 -5.13
C ALA A 39 6.99 5.27 -4.55
N ASN A 40 7.32 6.45 -5.07
CA ASN A 40 6.75 7.72 -4.62
C ASN A 40 5.23 7.78 -4.86
N THR A 41 4.75 7.31 -6.02
CA THR A 41 3.30 7.22 -6.31
C THR A 41 2.58 6.39 -5.25
N LEU A 42 3.10 5.20 -4.93
CA LEU A 42 2.48 4.33 -3.92
C LEU A 42 2.59 4.92 -2.51
N MET A 43 3.77 5.43 -2.14
CA MET A 43 4.00 6.04 -0.84
C MET A 43 3.02 7.19 -0.59
N VAL A 44 2.88 8.14 -1.52
CA VAL A 44 1.95 9.28 -1.36
C VAL A 44 0.50 8.81 -1.24
N GLN A 45 0.09 7.84 -2.07
CA GLN A 45 -1.29 7.36 -2.05
C GLN A 45 -1.62 6.61 -0.76
N TYR A 46 -0.71 5.76 -0.28
CA TYR A 46 -0.92 5.01 0.96
C TYR A 46 -0.74 5.89 2.20
N GLU A 47 0.09 6.93 2.15
CA GLU A 47 0.16 7.97 3.17
C GLU A 47 -1.20 8.66 3.34
N PHE A 48 -1.80 9.07 2.22
CA PHE A 48 -3.11 9.70 2.22
C PHE A 48 -4.21 8.76 2.75
N LEU A 49 -4.22 7.50 2.32
CA LEU A 49 -5.18 6.50 2.83
C LEU A 49 -5.00 6.25 4.33
N GLY A 50 -3.77 6.16 4.82
CA GLY A 50 -3.48 5.97 6.24
C GLY A 50 -4.07 7.11 7.07
N ASN A 51 -3.88 8.34 6.61
CA ASN A 51 -4.45 9.51 7.26
C ASN A 51 -5.99 9.51 7.22
N LEU A 52 -6.62 9.18 6.08
CA LEU A 52 -8.09 9.07 5.99
C LEU A 52 -8.68 8.05 6.97
N VAL A 53 -8.00 6.92 7.16
CA VAL A 53 -8.39 5.92 8.15
C VAL A 53 -8.24 6.46 9.57
N TYR A 54 -7.10 7.08 9.88
CA TYR A 54 -6.85 7.70 11.19
C TYR A 54 -7.91 8.76 11.55
N GLN A 55 -8.28 9.59 10.57
CA GLN A 55 -9.33 10.62 10.71
C GLN A 55 -10.76 10.05 10.72
N ARG A 56 -10.92 8.72 10.64
CA ARG A 56 -12.21 8.01 10.60
C ARG A 56 -13.10 8.39 9.42
N MET A 57 -12.51 8.91 8.35
CA MET A 57 -13.22 9.21 7.10
C MET A 57 -13.47 7.93 6.29
N VAL A 58 -12.58 6.96 6.37
CA VAL A 58 -12.71 5.65 5.72
C VAL A 58 -12.49 4.55 6.77
N PRO A 59 -13.40 3.57 6.91
CA PRO A 59 -13.17 2.43 7.80
C PRO A 59 -11.96 1.60 7.36
N LEU A 60 -11.13 1.17 8.32
CA LEU A 60 -9.96 0.32 8.05
C LEU A 60 -10.34 -0.95 7.29
N GLN A 61 -11.46 -1.58 7.63
CA GLN A 61 -11.95 -2.81 7.00
C GLN A 61 -12.32 -2.60 5.53
N THR A 62 -12.79 -1.40 5.16
CA THR A 62 -13.05 -1.05 3.77
C THR A 62 -11.75 -0.97 2.98
N VAL A 63 -10.72 -0.34 3.55
CA VAL A 63 -9.39 -0.30 2.93
C VAL A 63 -8.81 -1.71 2.78
N ASP A 64 -8.93 -2.54 3.81
CA ASP A 64 -8.42 -3.92 3.76
C ASP A 64 -9.15 -4.79 2.73
N LEU A 65 -10.46 -4.60 2.60
CA LEU A 65 -11.27 -5.29 1.59
C LEU A 65 -10.80 -4.93 0.18
N LEU A 66 -10.59 -3.65 -0.10
CA LEU A 66 -10.31 -3.12 -1.43
C LEU A 66 -8.83 -3.22 -1.84
N MET A 67 -7.91 -2.89 -0.93
CA MET A 67 -6.50 -2.68 -1.23
C MET A 67 -5.53 -3.31 -0.22
N GLY A 68 -6.03 -3.98 0.82
CA GLY A 68 -5.17 -4.50 1.89
C GLY A 68 -4.04 -5.40 1.42
N GLY A 69 -4.30 -6.27 0.43
CA GLY A 69 -3.28 -7.16 -0.12
C GLY A 69 -2.13 -6.40 -0.80
N ILE A 70 -2.47 -5.39 -1.62
CA ILE A 70 -1.48 -4.62 -2.39
C ILE A 70 -0.68 -3.67 -1.49
N ILE A 71 -1.33 -3.10 -0.46
CA ILE A 71 -0.69 -2.23 0.54
C ILE A 71 0.39 -3.03 1.30
N ARG A 72 0.03 -4.19 1.86
CA ARG A 72 0.99 -5.07 2.58
C ARG A 72 2.11 -5.56 1.66
N ALA A 73 1.78 -5.97 0.44
CA ALA A 73 2.76 -6.47 -0.51
C ALA A 73 3.75 -5.38 -0.97
N SER A 74 3.28 -4.15 -1.14
CA SER A 74 4.12 -2.99 -1.44
C SER A 74 5.03 -2.65 -0.26
N TRP A 75 4.52 -2.67 0.97
CA TRP A 75 5.32 -2.39 2.17
C TRP A 75 6.52 -3.34 2.31
N LYS A 76 6.31 -4.64 2.10
CA LYS A 76 7.39 -5.66 2.14
C LYS A 76 8.54 -5.40 1.15
N ARG A 77 8.33 -4.55 0.14
CA ARG A 77 9.32 -4.21 -0.89
C ARG A 77 9.88 -2.81 -0.71
N LEU A 78 9.04 -1.86 -0.30
CA LEU A 78 9.42 -0.47 -0.12
C LEU A 78 10.05 -0.17 1.24
N ARG A 79 9.81 -0.99 2.27
CA ARG A 79 10.32 -0.76 3.63
C ARG A 79 11.83 -0.48 3.68
N PRO A 80 12.73 -1.31 3.09
CA PRO A 80 14.16 -1.03 3.15
C PRO A 80 14.54 0.32 2.52
N TYR A 81 13.90 0.68 1.41
CA TYR A 81 14.09 1.96 0.75
C TYR A 81 13.59 3.14 1.59
N ILE A 82 12.39 3.03 2.15
CA ILE A 82 11.78 4.06 3.01
C ILE A 82 12.64 4.28 4.27
N GLU A 83 13.06 3.21 4.94
CA GLU A 83 13.88 3.28 6.14
C GLU A 83 15.23 3.95 5.86
N GLU A 84 15.84 3.70 4.70
CA GLU A 84 17.09 4.36 4.32
C GLU A 84 16.89 5.83 3.96
N GLU A 85 15.84 6.18 3.19
CA GLU A 85 15.53 7.58 2.88
C GLU A 85 15.29 8.41 4.15
N ARG A 86 14.66 7.84 5.19
CA ARG A 86 14.51 8.48 6.51
C ARG A 86 15.85 8.80 7.16
N LYS A 87 16.83 7.89 7.07
CA LYS A 87 18.18 8.10 7.60
C LYS A 87 18.92 9.17 6.81
N ILE A 88 18.94 9.06 5.48
CA ILE A 88 19.65 9.98 4.57
C ILE A 88 19.13 11.41 4.73
N ARG A 89 17.81 11.58 4.82
CA ARG A 89 17.17 12.90 4.88
C ARG A 89 16.98 13.43 6.30
N HIS A 90 17.25 12.63 7.32
CA HIS A 90 16.97 12.94 8.72
C HIS A 90 15.49 13.31 8.98
N LEU A 91 14.57 12.64 8.29
CA LEU A 91 13.13 12.89 8.37
C LEU A 91 12.40 11.60 8.71
N ALA A 92 12.04 11.44 9.99
CA ALA A 92 11.36 10.25 10.48
C ALA A 92 9.95 10.05 9.89
N ASN A 93 9.31 11.14 9.45
CA ASN A 93 7.92 11.15 8.99
C ASN A 93 7.73 10.73 7.51
N ILE A 94 8.79 10.37 6.78
CA ILE A 94 8.65 9.89 5.40
C ILE A 94 7.82 8.60 5.41
N ALA A 95 6.68 8.61 4.73
CA ALA A 95 5.77 7.45 4.61
C ALA A 95 5.33 6.87 5.97
N GLU A 96 5.18 7.72 7.00
CA GLU A 96 4.81 7.29 8.36
C GLU A 96 3.39 6.75 8.41
N TRP A 97 2.44 7.36 7.69
CA TRP A 97 1.05 6.92 7.66
C TRP A 97 0.88 5.66 6.81
N PHE A 98 1.71 5.48 5.78
CA PHE A 98 1.77 4.21 5.06
C PHE A 98 2.24 3.08 5.99
N GLN A 99 3.32 3.28 6.75
CA GLN A 99 3.76 2.30 7.74
C GLN A 99 2.65 2.01 8.76
N TRP A 100 2.11 3.06 9.37
CA TRP A 100 1.05 2.93 10.37
C TRP A 100 -0.16 2.17 9.82
N LEU A 101 -0.57 2.45 8.58
CA LEU A 101 -1.68 1.78 7.92
C LEU A 101 -1.41 0.28 7.76
N VAL A 102 -0.21 -0.10 7.31
CA VAL A 102 0.16 -1.51 7.16
C VAL A 102 0.12 -2.23 8.50
N GLU A 103 0.66 -1.63 9.56
CA GLU A 103 0.63 -2.21 10.90
C GLU A 103 -0.80 -2.39 11.42
N ARG A 104 -1.69 -1.41 11.20
CA ARG A 104 -3.11 -1.54 11.56
C ARG A 104 -3.81 -2.60 10.73
N LEU A 105 -3.48 -2.73 9.46
CA LEU A 105 -4.01 -3.78 8.59
C LEU A 105 -3.52 -5.17 9.03
N ASP A 106 -2.29 -5.31 9.49
CA ASP A 106 -1.76 -6.59 9.98
C ASP A 106 -2.37 -6.96 11.35
N GLU A 107 -2.62 -5.98 12.21
CA GLU A 107 -3.16 -6.19 13.56
C GLU A 107 -4.69 -6.38 13.57
N TYR A 108 -5.42 -5.58 12.79
CA TYR A 108 -6.90 -5.51 12.83
C TYR A 108 -7.55 -5.79 11.48
N GLY A 109 -6.77 -6.18 10.47
CA GLY A 109 -7.30 -6.61 9.18
C GLY A 109 -8.17 -7.85 9.31
N ARG A 110 -8.93 -8.11 8.25
CA ARG A 110 -9.77 -9.29 8.10
C ARG A 110 -8.89 -10.54 8.04
N THR A 111 -8.89 -11.29 9.14
CA THR A 111 -8.25 -12.61 9.25
C THR A 111 -9.10 -13.73 8.63
N ASP A 112 -10.35 -13.44 8.26
CA ASP A 112 -11.36 -14.39 7.77
C ASP A 112 -11.36 -14.61 6.25
N LYS A 113 -10.39 -14.04 5.51
CA LYS A 113 -10.24 -14.29 4.07
C LYS A 113 -9.60 -15.66 3.79
N SER A 114 -10.17 -16.75 4.30
CA SER A 114 -9.77 -18.12 3.95
C SER A 114 -10.27 -18.53 2.56
N GLU A 115 -11.36 -17.91 2.09
CA GLU A 115 -11.99 -18.20 0.80
C GLU A 115 -12.02 -16.97 -0.12
N GLY A 116 -11.83 -17.19 -1.42
CA GLY A 116 -11.95 -16.13 -2.42
C GLY A 116 -13.39 -15.62 -2.51
N ALA A 117 -13.56 -14.32 -2.81
CA ALA A 117 -14.87 -13.67 -2.87
C ALA A 117 -15.85 -14.37 -3.82
N TYR A 118 -15.36 -14.92 -4.94
CA TYR A 118 -16.16 -15.71 -5.89
C TYR A 118 -16.86 -16.91 -5.24
N VAL A 119 -16.23 -17.51 -4.22
CA VAL A 119 -16.78 -18.62 -3.45
C VAL A 119 -17.61 -18.09 -2.29
N ALA A 120 -17.03 -17.23 -1.45
CA ALA A 120 -17.65 -16.76 -0.20
C ALA A 120 -18.97 -15.99 -0.42
N TYR A 121 -19.14 -15.35 -1.58
CA TYR A 121 -20.30 -14.52 -1.90
C TYR A 121 -21.07 -15.01 -3.13
N ARG A 122 -20.91 -16.28 -3.51
CA ARG A 122 -21.54 -16.86 -4.72
C ARG A 122 -23.07 -16.71 -4.76
N ASP A 123 -23.71 -16.62 -3.59
CA ASP A 123 -25.17 -16.56 -3.45
C ASP A 123 -25.68 -15.15 -3.06
N TRP A 124 -24.82 -14.13 -3.10
CA TRP A 124 -25.20 -12.75 -2.76
C TRP A 124 -26.27 -12.20 -3.72
N LYS A 125 -27.23 -11.46 -3.17
CA LYS A 125 -28.30 -10.78 -3.91
C LYS A 125 -28.32 -9.28 -3.56
N PRO A 126 -28.53 -8.39 -4.55
CA PRO A 126 -28.55 -6.94 -4.36
C PRO A 126 -29.77 -6.44 -3.59
#